data_AF-A0A970LR70-F1
#
_entry.id   AF-A0A970LR70-F1
#
_cell.length_a   1.000
_cell.length_b   1.000
_cell.length_c   1.000
_cell.angle_alpha   90.00
_cell.angle_beta   90.00
_cell.angle_gamma   90.00
#
_symmetry.space_group_name_H-M   'P 1'
#
loop_
_entity.id
_entity.type
_entity.pdbx_description
1 polymer ?
#
loop_
_entity_poly.entity_id
_entity_poly.type
_entity_poly.pdbx_seq_one_letter_code
_entity_poly.pdbx_strand_id
1 'polypeptide(L)'
;MSKNQGSALLWLLYTVAIFTLLSSSLLKLALSDLRVSGHLINAERAQYAAEAGIEYAVAVLPWRWRELAAGSWQYEQQEEPCFTVSAQRENSSLLRIHAQGRAGGMVRDVEVLASLRPFARQALIARQLWGQAITVVGHVAADEVVFRTDSSYIDGDLRAARLELQDGGSYHCTGYHWTQGRPYTLEVDFPLLVQEAVLQGWSEAEDVAGVYLVDGERPGPLLAPGKVEIDLQTPWEGLLVALDEVKLLTWAPGSQIVLLAAEEVELNAVGEVWQGSLFVYSAVQITCRASAGLRLDGCLLAPQLDLRDLEISYCDEAVLKQLDLLPAELLQVAPTFDLQWLELTPRR
;
A
#
# COMPACT_ATOMS: atom_id res chain seq x y z
N MET A 1 -5.14 -69.03 62.80
CA MET A 1 -5.60 -67.98 61.87
C MET A 1 -6.82 -68.52 61.13
N SER A 2 -7.98 -67.89 61.26
CA SER A 2 -9.23 -68.39 60.66
C SER A 2 -9.20 -68.14 59.14
N LYS A 3 -9.79 -69.05 58.35
CA LYS A 3 -9.87 -68.96 56.87
C LYS A 3 -10.36 -67.59 56.36
N ASN A 4 -11.09 -66.84 57.18
CA ASN A 4 -11.63 -65.51 56.86
C ASN A 4 -10.57 -64.39 56.87
N GLN A 5 -9.44 -64.55 57.56
CA GLN A 5 -8.36 -63.56 57.56
C GLN A 5 -7.53 -63.60 56.27
N GLY A 6 -7.33 -64.79 55.69
CA GLY A 6 -6.60 -64.95 54.42
C GLY A 6 -7.39 -64.44 53.21
N SER A 7 -8.72 -64.66 53.19
CA SER A 7 -9.59 -64.13 52.13
C SER A 7 -9.73 -62.61 52.20
N ALA A 8 -9.81 -62.03 53.40
CA ALA A 8 -9.82 -60.59 53.59
C ALA A 8 -8.51 -59.94 53.09
N LEU A 9 -7.36 -60.54 53.37
CA LEU A 9 -6.06 -60.05 52.90
C LEU A 9 -5.94 -60.09 51.37
N LEU A 10 -6.43 -61.17 50.75
CA LEU A 10 -6.48 -61.32 49.28
C LEU A 10 -7.38 -60.26 48.64
N TRP A 11 -8.55 -59.99 49.22
CA TRP A 11 -9.44 -58.92 48.76
C TRP A 11 -8.80 -57.54 48.90
N LEU A 12 -8.08 -57.29 49.99
CA LEU A 12 -7.41 -56.02 50.22
C LEU A 12 -6.26 -55.81 49.24
N LEU A 13 -5.44 -56.84 49.00
CA LEU A 13 -4.39 -56.82 47.96
C LEU A 13 -4.97 -56.64 46.55
N TYR A 14 -6.08 -57.31 46.24
CA TYR A 14 -6.77 -57.16 44.96
C TYR A 14 -7.31 -55.74 44.77
N THR A 15 -7.87 -55.16 45.83
CA THR A 15 -8.38 -53.79 45.82
C THR A 15 -7.24 -52.78 45.62
N VAL A 16 -6.12 -52.96 46.32
CA VAL A 16 -4.90 -52.14 46.14
C VAL A 16 -4.35 -52.29 44.72
N ALA A 17 -4.32 -53.50 44.16
CA ALA A 17 -3.89 -53.75 42.78
C ALA A 17 -4.79 -53.04 41.76
N ILE A 18 -6.11 -53.06 41.96
CA ILE A 18 -7.05 -52.32 41.10
C ILE A 18 -6.82 -50.81 41.21
N PHE A 19 -6.71 -50.27 42.42
CA PHE A 19 -6.49 -48.83 42.61
C PHE A 19 -5.17 -48.36 41.99
N THR A 20 -4.09 -49.13 42.14
CA THR A 20 -2.79 -48.79 41.51
C THR A 20 -2.84 -48.85 39.99
N LEU A 21 -3.51 -49.85 39.40
CA LEU A 21 -3.74 -49.92 37.95
C LEU A 21 -4.59 -48.75 37.45
N LEU A 22 -5.66 -48.39 38.16
CA LEU A 22 -6.54 -47.28 37.82
C LEU A 22 -5.78 -45.94 37.90
N SER A 23 -5.04 -45.70 38.98
CA SER A 23 -4.21 -44.50 39.15
C SER A 23 -3.13 -44.39 38.07
N SER A 24 -2.47 -45.48 37.70
CA SER A 24 -1.46 -45.46 36.63
C SER A 24 -2.05 -45.15 35.25
N SER A 25 -3.28 -45.61 34.99
CA SER A 25 -4.00 -45.37 33.74
C SER A 25 -4.48 -43.93 33.64
N LEU A 26 -5.03 -43.39 34.74
CA LEU A 26 -5.43 -41.98 34.84
C LEU A 26 -4.23 -41.04 34.70
N LEU A 27 -3.08 -41.36 35.30
CA LEU A 27 -1.86 -40.56 35.17
C LEU A 27 -1.36 -40.55 33.71
N LYS A 28 -1.41 -41.70 33.01
CA LYS A 28 -1.05 -41.77 31.58
C LYS A 28 -1.98 -40.93 30.71
N LEU A 29 -3.28 -40.98 30.95
CA LEU A 29 -4.27 -40.14 30.26
C LEU A 29 -4.00 -38.65 30.49
N ALA A 30 -3.84 -38.24 31.75
CA ALA A 30 -3.55 -36.84 32.09
C ALA A 30 -2.24 -36.33 31.45
N LEU A 31 -1.19 -37.15 31.44
CA LEU A 31 0.07 -36.81 30.76
C LEU A 31 -0.08 -36.74 29.24
N SER A 32 -0.91 -37.59 28.65
CA SER A 32 -1.23 -37.54 27.22
C SER A 32 -1.97 -36.25 26.88
N ASP A 33 -3.01 -35.90 27.64
CA ASP A 33 -3.79 -34.68 27.42
C ASP A 33 -2.95 -33.41 27.59
N LEU A 34 -2.06 -33.39 28.59
CA LEU A 34 -1.10 -32.29 28.77
C LEU A 34 -0.10 -32.18 27.61
N ARG A 35 0.38 -33.30 27.08
CA ARG A 35 1.27 -33.30 25.90
C ARG A 35 0.54 -32.85 24.64
N VAL A 36 -0.69 -33.32 24.41
CA VAL A 36 -1.51 -32.93 23.26
C VAL A 36 -1.83 -31.44 23.35
N SER A 37 -2.24 -30.94 24.52
CA SER A 37 -2.47 -29.52 24.76
C SER A 37 -1.20 -28.68 24.55
N GLY A 38 -0.05 -29.13 25.08
CA GLY A 38 1.23 -28.48 24.85
C GLY A 38 1.64 -28.47 23.36
N HIS A 39 1.40 -29.56 22.63
CA HIS A 39 1.64 -29.63 21.19
C HIS A 39 0.75 -28.67 20.40
N LEU A 40 -0.54 -28.58 20.75
CA LEU A 40 -1.47 -27.65 20.12
C LEU A 40 -1.06 -26.19 20.37
N ILE A 41 -0.73 -25.85 21.62
CA ILE A 41 -0.23 -24.51 21.98
C ILE A 41 1.06 -24.17 21.23
N ASN A 42 2.02 -25.11 21.17
CA ASN A 42 3.28 -24.89 20.45
C ASN A 42 3.06 -24.78 18.93
N ALA A 43 2.11 -25.53 18.37
CA ALA A 43 1.74 -25.42 16.97
C ALA A 43 1.10 -24.06 16.64
N GLU A 44 0.23 -23.54 17.52
CA GLU A 44 -0.31 -22.19 17.38
C GLU A 44 0.79 -21.13 17.52
N ARG A 45 1.68 -21.25 18.52
CA ARG A 45 2.81 -20.33 18.68
C ARG A 45 3.73 -20.32 17.46
N ALA A 46 3.99 -21.48 16.86
CA ALA A 46 4.76 -21.58 15.63
C ALA A 46 4.04 -20.88 14.45
N GLN A 47 2.72 -21.05 14.32
CA GLN A 47 1.93 -20.34 13.31
C GLN A 47 1.99 -18.82 13.51
N TYR A 48 1.78 -18.36 14.75
CA TYR A 48 1.88 -16.95 15.10
C TYR A 48 3.26 -16.36 14.81
N ALA A 49 4.33 -17.12 15.06
CA ALA A 49 5.68 -16.68 14.72
C ALA A 49 5.89 -16.55 13.21
N ALA A 50 5.33 -17.48 12.41
CA ALA A 50 5.39 -17.39 10.96
C ALA A 50 4.63 -16.17 10.43
N GLU A 51 3.42 -15.91 10.92
CA GLU A 51 2.63 -14.73 10.59
C GLU A 51 3.34 -13.44 11.01
N ALA A 52 3.96 -13.40 12.19
CA ALA A 52 4.77 -12.28 12.63
C ALA A 52 5.97 -12.03 11.69
N GLY A 53 6.54 -13.08 11.10
CA GLY A 53 7.56 -12.97 10.07
C GLY A 53 7.05 -12.28 8.80
N ILE A 54 5.83 -12.61 8.36
CA ILE A 54 5.18 -11.93 7.23
C ILE A 54 4.93 -10.45 7.55
N GLU A 55 4.34 -10.15 8.71
CA GLU A 55 4.09 -8.76 9.14
C GLU A 55 5.39 -7.94 9.22
N TYR A 56 6.47 -8.55 9.72
CA TYR A 56 7.78 -7.92 9.75
C TYR A 56 8.31 -7.61 8.34
N ALA A 57 8.19 -8.56 7.40
CA ALA A 57 8.57 -8.32 6.01
C ALA A 57 7.73 -7.21 5.38
N VAL A 58 6.41 -7.19 5.61
CA VAL A 58 5.49 -6.18 5.07
C VAL A 58 5.74 -4.80 5.66
N ALA A 59 6.24 -4.70 6.89
CA ALA A 59 6.63 -3.43 7.49
C ALA A 59 7.93 -2.85 6.88
N VAL A 60 8.88 -3.70 6.50
CA VAL A 60 10.23 -3.29 6.08
C VAL A 60 10.36 -3.17 4.56
N LEU A 61 9.83 -4.13 3.81
CA LEU A 61 10.12 -4.31 2.39
C LEU A 61 9.49 -3.29 1.43
N PRO A 62 8.30 -2.68 1.67
CA PRO A 62 7.76 -1.71 0.73
C PRO A 62 8.73 -0.55 0.45
N TRP A 63 9.41 -0.08 1.50
CA TRP A 63 10.41 0.98 1.47
C TRP A 63 11.70 0.59 0.74
N ARG A 64 11.99 -0.70 0.68
CA ARG A 64 13.23 -1.27 0.10
C ARG A 64 12.93 -2.06 -1.17
N TRP A 65 11.76 -1.86 -1.77
CA TRP A 65 11.28 -2.61 -2.92
C TRP A 65 12.31 -2.65 -4.06
N ARG A 66 12.90 -1.49 -4.39
CA ARG A 66 13.90 -1.38 -5.46
C ARG A 66 15.18 -2.15 -5.15
N GLU A 67 15.58 -2.23 -3.89
CA GLU A 67 16.81 -2.92 -3.44
C GLU A 67 16.69 -4.45 -3.57
N LEU A 68 15.47 -4.99 -3.58
CA LEU A 68 15.21 -6.43 -3.76
C LEU A 68 15.53 -6.94 -5.17
N ALA A 69 15.85 -6.06 -6.12
CA ALA A 69 16.22 -6.45 -7.48
C ALA A 69 17.54 -7.27 -7.54
N ALA A 70 18.37 -7.23 -6.50
CA ALA A 70 19.69 -7.86 -6.48
C ALA A 70 19.78 -9.22 -5.76
N GLY A 71 18.71 -9.71 -5.13
CA GLY A 71 18.72 -11.00 -4.41
C GLY A 71 17.48 -11.27 -3.57
N SER A 72 17.41 -12.47 -2.98
CA SER A 72 16.39 -12.77 -1.97
C SER A 72 16.71 -12.04 -0.67
N TRP A 73 15.71 -11.39 -0.08
CA TRP A 73 15.83 -10.83 1.26
C TRP A 73 15.50 -11.91 2.28
N GLN A 74 16.24 -11.95 3.39
CA GLN A 74 16.04 -12.91 4.46
C GLN A 74 16.25 -12.25 5.83
N TYR A 75 15.48 -12.69 6.82
CA TYR A 75 15.61 -12.29 8.21
C TYR A 75 15.29 -13.45 9.14
N GLU A 76 16.00 -13.55 10.26
CA GLU A 76 15.77 -14.56 11.29
C GLU A 76 15.65 -13.89 12.67
N GLN A 77 14.54 -14.18 13.36
CA GLN A 77 14.37 -13.93 14.79
C GLN A 77 14.71 -15.21 15.53
N GLN A 78 15.69 -15.17 16.43
CA GLN A 78 16.22 -16.39 17.07
C GLN A 78 15.59 -16.71 18.44
N GLU A 79 14.97 -15.74 19.10
CA GLU A 79 14.30 -15.95 20.40
C GLU A 79 12.97 -16.68 20.22
N GLU A 80 12.69 -17.64 21.09
CA GLU A 80 11.48 -18.46 21.00
C GLU A 80 10.25 -17.71 21.53
N PRO A 81 9.11 -17.68 20.79
CA PRO A 81 8.88 -18.32 19.50
C PRO A 81 9.63 -17.61 18.35
N CYS A 82 10.37 -18.38 17.56
CA CYS A 82 11.31 -17.86 16.56
C CYS A 82 10.77 -18.00 15.14
N PHE A 83 11.25 -17.19 14.20
CA PHE A 83 10.86 -17.29 12.80
C PHE A 83 12.01 -16.96 11.85
N THR A 84 11.95 -17.53 10.65
CA THR A 84 12.77 -17.16 9.50
C THR A 84 11.84 -16.71 8.39
N VAL A 85 12.06 -15.52 7.84
CA VAL A 85 11.28 -14.99 6.73
C VAL A 85 12.20 -14.72 5.54
N SER A 86 11.69 -14.97 4.34
CA SER A 86 12.36 -14.69 3.10
C SER A 86 11.39 -14.06 2.10
N ALA A 87 11.88 -13.17 1.26
CA ALA A 87 11.11 -12.54 0.20
C ALA A 87 11.86 -12.61 -1.12
N GLN A 88 11.12 -12.92 -2.19
CA GLN A 88 11.62 -12.99 -3.55
C GLN A 88 10.70 -12.19 -4.47
N ARG A 89 11.29 -11.38 -5.36
CA ARG A 89 10.55 -10.63 -6.37
C ARG A 89 10.10 -11.57 -7.49
N GLU A 90 8.80 -11.61 -7.77
CA GLU A 90 8.26 -12.36 -8.92
C GLU A 90 8.25 -11.51 -10.19
N ASN A 91 7.86 -10.23 -10.07
CA ASN A 91 7.80 -9.29 -11.18
C ASN A 91 8.00 -7.85 -10.70
N SER A 92 7.67 -6.85 -11.54
CA SER A 92 7.90 -5.44 -11.22
C SER A 92 7.16 -4.94 -9.98
N SER A 93 6.06 -5.58 -9.56
CA SER A 93 5.17 -5.14 -8.47
C SER A 93 4.74 -6.23 -7.48
N LEU A 94 5.12 -7.50 -7.67
CA LEU A 94 4.73 -8.62 -6.82
C LEU A 94 5.92 -9.29 -6.11
N LEU A 95 5.85 -9.45 -4.78
CA LEU A 95 6.74 -10.34 -4.02
C LEU A 95 6.02 -11.60 -3.63
N ARG A 96 6.79 -12.68 -3.56
CA ARG A 96 6.46 -13.88 -2.81
C ARG A 96 7.23 -13.84 -1.50
N ILE A 97 6.52 -13.86 -0.38
CA ILE A 97 7.10 -13.87 0.96
C ILE A 97 6.78 -15.22 1.61
N HIS A 98 7.82 -15.91 2.06
CA HIS A 98 7.72 -17.18 2.76
C HIS A 98 8.28 -17.03 4.18
N ALA A 99 7.48 -17.35 5.19
CA ALA A 99 7.89 -17.36 6.58
C ALA A 99 7.74 -18.76 7.19
N GLN A 100 8.73 -19.16 7.98
CA GLN A 100 8.72 -20.37 8.78
C GLN A 100 8.82 -19.99 10.25
N GLY A 101 7.81 -20.33 11.05
CA GLY A 101 7.76 -20.12 12.48
C GLY A 101 8.02 -21.41 13.25
N ARG A 102 8.69 -21.30 14.40
CA ARG A 102 9.16 -22.43 15.20
C ARG A 102 8.91 -22.19 16.69
N ALA A 103 8.30 -23.16 17.36
CA ALA A 103 8.06 -23.14 18.81
C ALA A 103 7.89 -24.56 19.37
N GLY A 104 8.58 -24.89 20.45
CA GLY A 104 8.52 -26.16 21.16
C GLY A 104 8.82 -27.38 20.28
N GLY A 105 9.71 -27.22 19.30
CA GLY A 105 10.02 -28.24 18.29
C GLY A 105 8.99 -28.38 17.16
N MET A 106 7.90 -27.60 17.18
CA MET A 106 6.93 -27.52 16.09
C MET A 106 7.41 -26.49 15.06
N VAL A 107 7.13 -26.76 13.79
CA VAL A 107 7.43 -25.88 12.66
C VAL A 107 6.14 -25.63 11.88
N ARG A 108 5.92 -24.37 11.46
CA ARG A 108 4.82 -23.94 10.60
C ARG A 108 5.35 -23.04 9.51
N ASP A 109 4.86 -23.25 8.30
CA ASP A 109 5.25 -22.50 7.11
C ASP A 109 4.04 -21.71 6.60
N VAL A 110 4.28 -20.47 6.20
CA VAL A 110 3.28 -19.52 5.72
C VAL A 110 3.81 -18.82 4.48
N GLU A 111 2.98 -18.69 3.46
CA GLU A 111 3.35 -18.05 2.19
C GLU A 111 2.29 -17.04 1.75
N VAL A 112 2.75 -15.88 1.26
CA VAL A 112 1.92 -14.81 0.72
C VAL A 112 2.47 -14.28 -0.60
N LEU A 113 1.55 -13.83 -1.45
CA LEU A 113 1.84 -12.87 -2.50
C LEU A 113 1.56 -11.47 -1.98
N ALA A 114 2.51 -10.56 -2.17
CA ALA A 114 2.44 -9.17 -1.71
C ALA A 114 2.53 -8.24 -2.92
N SER A 115 1.41 -7.62 -3.28
CA SER A 115 1.30 -6.71 -4.43
C SER A 115 1.57 -5.27 -3.98
N LEU A 116 2.57 -4.62 -4.58
CA LEU A 116 3.01 -3.28 -4.23
C LEU A 116 1.90 -2.25 -4.44
N ARG A 117 1.70 -1.41 -3.43
CA ARG A 117 0.88 -0.20 -3.46
C ARG A 117 1.79 0.99 -3.15
N PRO A 118 2.34 1.67 -4.18
CA PRO A 118 3.35 2.71 -4.00
C PRO A 118 2.90 3.85 -3.06
N PHE A 119 1.60 4.14 -3.06
CA PHE A 119 1.00 5.23 -2.28
C PHE A 119 -0.05 4.74 -1.27
N ALA A 120 -0.08 3.46 -0.92
CA ALA A 120 -1.03 2.88 0.05
C ALA A 120 -2.49 3.35 -0.11
N ARG A 121 -2.98 3.38 -1.36
CA ARG A 121 -4.36 3.79 -1.70
C ARG A 121 -4.69 5.25 -1.40
N GLN A 122 -3.70 6.10 -1.15
CA GLN A 122 -3.88 7.54 -1.06
C GLN A 122 -4.19 8.09 -2.45
N ALA A 123 -5.40 8.57 -2.66
CA ALA A 123 -5.79 9.23 -3.90
C ALA A 123 -5.33 10.70 -3.91
N LEU A 124 -5.34 11.35 -2.74
CA LEU A 124 -4.93 12.74 -2.59
C LEU A 124 -3.89 12.86 -1.48
N ILE A 125 -2.77 13.52 -1.78
CA ILE A 125 -1.71 13.81 -0.81
C ILE A 125 -1.31 15.27 -0.92
N ALA A 126 -1.39 16.02 0.17
CA ALA A 126 -1.06 17.44 0.15
C ALA A 126 -0.49 17.98 1.45
N ARG A 127 0.08 19.18 1.43
CA ARG A 127 0.19 19.99 2.64
C ARG A 127 -1.17 20.64 2.92
N GLN A 128 -1.76 21.27 1.91
CA GLN A 128 -3.05 21.94 2.02
C GLN A 128 -4.00 21.46 0.92
N LEU A 129 -5.16 20.97 1.32
CA LEU A 129 -6.25 20.57 0.42
C LEU A 129 -7.43 21.52 0.60
N TRP A 130 -7.80 22.21 -0.47
CA TRP A 130 -9.03 22.97 -0.59
C TRP A 130 -10.00 22.19 -1.49
N GLY A 131 -11.07 21.66 -0.91
CA GLY A 131 -12.06 20.87 -1.61
C GLY A 131 -13.40 21.59 -1.75
N GLN A 132 -13.98 21.57 -2.95
CA GLN A 132 -15.37 21.93 -3.22
C GLN A 132 -16.02 20.82 -4.05
N ALA A 133 -17.10 20.23 -3.56
CA ALA A 133 -17.83 19.14 -4.24
C ALA A 133 -16.91 18.01 -4.76
N ILE A 134 -15.96 17.55 -3.92
CA ILE A 134 -15.03 16.47 -4.30
C ILE A 134 -15.54 15.11 -3.84
N THR A 135 -15.37 14.09 -4.66
CA THR A 135 -15.64 12.68 -4.35
C THR A 135 -14.33 11.90 -4.47
N VAL A 136 -13.93 11.19 -3.43
CA VAL A 136 -12.67 10.43 -3.38
C VAL A 136 -12.98 8.97 -3.08
N VAL A 137 -12.58 8.04 -3.93
CA VAL A 137 -12.58 6.60 -3.64
C VAL A 137 -11.14 6.18 -3.37
N GLY A 138 -10.78 6.11 -2.09
CA GLY A 138 -9.40 6.01 -1.64
C GLY A 138 -9.15 6.87 -0.41
N HIS A 139 -7.89 6.99 -0.01
CA HIS A 139 -7.49 7.73 1.19
C HIS A 139 -7.07 9.16 0.85
N VAL A 140 -7.26 10.05 1.81
CA VAL A 140 -6.79 11.44 1.76
C VAL A 140 -5.78 11.65 2.87
N ALA A 141 -4.59 12.14 2.53
CA ALA A 141 -3.56 12.55 3.48
C ALA A 141 -3.19 14.00 3.26
N ALA A 142 -3.48 14.87 4.24
CA ALA A 142 -3.08 16.25 4.19
C ALA A 142 -2.68 16.80 5.57
N ASP A 143 -1.93 17.90 5.62
CA ASP A 143 -1.71 18.60 6.88
C ASP A 143 -2.96 19.43 7.23
N GLU A 144 -3.45 20.20 6.27
CA GLU A 144 -4.67 20.99 6.38
C GLU A 144 -5.68 20.60 5.30
N VAL A 145 -6.93 20.38 5.70
CA VAL A 145 -8.06 20.15 4.80
C VAL A 145 -9.12 21.19 5.07
N VAL A 146 -9.53 21.91 4.01
CA VAL A 146 -10.60 22.90 4.06
C VAL A 146 -11.66 22.48 3.06
N PHE A 147 -12.82 22.05 3.56
CA PHE A 147 -14.00 21.87 2.71
C PHE A 147 -14.74 23.21 2.61
N ARG A 148 -14.76 23.74 1.39
CA ARG A 148 -15.53 24.91 1.00
C ARG A 148 -16.99 24.50 0.76
N THR A 149 -17.79 25.39 0.19
CA THR A 149 -19.20 25.15 -0.18
C THR A 149 -19.44 23.78 -0.80
N ASP A 150 -20.68 23.30 -0.64
CA ASP A 150 -21.15 22.00 -1.11
C ASP A 150 -20.64 20.80 -0.28
N SER A 151 -21.16 19.61 -0.56
CA SER A 151 -20.78 18.38 0.16
C SER A 151 -19.67 17.67 -0.58
N SER A 152 -18.60 17.32 0.15
CA SER A 152 -17.56 16.41 -0.31
C SER A 152 -17.76 15.00 0.26
N TYR A 153 -17.27 13.98 -0.44
CA TYR A 153 -17.42 12.58 -0.04
C TYR A 153 -16.08 11.85 -0.16
N ILE A 154 -15.70 11.11 0.88
CA ILE A 154 -14.49 10.30 0.93
C ILE A 154 -14.88 8.87 1.28
N ASP A 155 -14.74 7.95 0.32
CA ASP A 155 -14.80 6.51 0.55
C ASP A 155 -13.41 5.97 0.92
N GLY A 156 -13.05 6.15 2.19
CA GLY A 156 -11.75 5.76 2.73
C GLY A 156 -11.37 6.60 3.95
N ASP A 157 -10.11 6.47 4.40
CA ASP A 157 -9.56 7.23 5.51
C ASP A 157 -9.29 8.70 5.15
N LEU A 158 -9.55 9.60 6.11
CA LEU A 158 -9.15 10.99 6.08
C LEU A 158 -8.09 11.23 7.17
N ARG A 159 -6.87 11.56 6.74
CA ARG A 159 -5.74 11.88 7.63
C ARG A 159 -5.41 13.35 7.48
N ALA A 160 -5.80 14.15 8.48
CA ALA A 160 -5.65 15.59 8.47
C ALA A 160 -5.21 16.08 9.85
N ALA A 161 -4.12 16.85 9.94
CA ALA A 161 -3.73 17.48 11.21
C ALA A 161 -4.72 18.59 11.61
N ARG A 162 -5.25 19.31 10.60
CA ARG A 162 -6.28 20.33 10.75
C ARG A 162 -7.37 20.13 9.71
N LEU A 163 -8.62 20.22 10.16
CA LEU A 163 -9.80 20.08 9.32
C LEU A 163 -10.74 21.25 9.58
N GLU A 164 -11.09 21.99 8.52
CA GLU A 164 -11.96 23.16 8.58
C GLU A 164 -13.12 23.04 7.59
N LEU A 165 -14.24 23.63 7.97
CA LEU A 165 -15.42 23.80 7.12
C LEU A 165 -15.68 25.30 6.97
N GLN A 166 -15.73 25.79 5.74
CA GLN A 166 -16.20 27.15 5.46
C GLN A 166 -17.73 27.17 5.30
N ASP A 167 -18.33 28.37 5.37
CA ASP A 167 -19.78 28.53 5.35
C ASP A 167 -20.44 27.83 4.15
N GLY A 168 -21.32 26.87 4.44
CA GLY A 168 -22.02 26.05 3.44
C GLY A 168 -21.27 24.79 3.00
N GLY A 169 -20.08 24.53 3.54
CA GLY A 169 -19.29 23.33 3.30
C GLY A 169 -19.62 22.17 4.22
N SER A 170 -19.59 20.96 3.70
CA SER A 170 -19.74 19.73 4.48
C SER A 170 -18.94 18.58 3.87
N TYR A 171 -18.71 17.52 4.64
CA TYR A 171 -18.09 16.32 4.13
C TYR A 171 -18.65 15.06 4.79
N HIS A 172 -18.54 13.95 4.08
CA HIS A 172 -18.78 12.61 4.59
C HIS A 172 -17.55 11.74 4.35
N CYS A 173 -17.19 10.91 5.33
CA CYS A 173 -16.04 10.02 5.26
C CYS A 173 -16.46 8.65 5.83
N THR A 174 -16.25 7.58 5.05
CA THR A 174 -16.64 6.21 5.45
C THR A 174 -15.60 5.54 6.34
N GLY A 175 -14.32 5.91 6.16
CA GLY A 175 -13.18 5.35 6.89
C GLY A 175 -12.83 6.10 8.16
N TYR A 176 -11.62 5.87 8.67
CA TYR A 176 -11.14 6.45 9.92
C TYR A 176 -10.65 7.89 9.74
N HIS A 177 -10.93 8.71 10.75
CA HIS A 177 -10.41 10.07 10.85
C HIS A 177 -9.18 10.09 11.75
N TRP A 178 -8.04 10.50 11.19
CA TRP A 178 -6.77 10.57 11.92
C TRP A 178 -6.34 12.02 12.10
N THR A 179 -6.31 12.48 13.35
CA THR A 179 -5.95 13.87 13.71
C THR A 179 -4.46 14.08 13.90
N GLN A 180 -3.66 13.02 13.90
CA GLN A 180 -2.19 13.14 14.02
C GLN A 180 -1.54 13.65 12.71
N GLY A 181 -2.30 13.73 11.61
CA GLY A 181 -1.81 14.11 10.30
C GLY A 181 -0.63 13.24 9.83
N ARG A 182 -0.10 13.54 8.66
CA ARG A 182 1.25 13.11 8.29
C ARG A 182 1.88 14.27 7.53
N PRO A 183 2.98 14.86 8.06
CA PRO A 183 3.59 16.03 7.46
C PRO A 183 3.91 15.77 5.99
N TYR A 184 3.48 16.69 5.12
CA TYR A 184 3.88 16.66 3.73
C TYR A 184 5.35 17.07 3.60
N THR A 185 6.21 16.09 3.31
CA THR A 185 7.68 16.26 3.21
C THR A 185 8.21 15.94 1.81
N LEU A 186 7.34 15.90 0.81
CA LEU A 186 7.73 15.50 -0.54
C LEU A 186 8.36 16.65 -1.31
N GLU A 187 9.63 16.46 -1.68
CA GLU A 187 10.40 17.37 -2.50
C GLU A 187 11.15 16.54 -3.53
N VAL A 188 10.81 16.71 -4.82
CA VAL A 188 11.49 16.02 -5.92
C VAL A 188 12.59 16.92 -6.46
N ASP A 189 13.80 16.37 -6.61
CA ASP A 189 14.94 17.07 -7.21
C ASP A 189 14.84 17.05 -8.75
N PHE A 190 14.17 18.05 -9.32
CA PHE A 190 14.06 18.21 -10.77
C PHE A 190 15.41 18.35 -11.48
N PRO A 191 16.39 19.13 -10.98
CA PRO A 191 17.74 19.14 -11.54
C PRO A 191 18.36 17.74 -11.69
N LEU A 192 18.22 16.88 -10.68
CA LEU A 192 18.68 15.50 -10.74
C LEU A 192 17.90 14.70 -11.79
N LEU A 193 16.57 14.83 -11.85
CA LEU A 193 15.74 14.17 -12.87
C LEU A 193 16.13 14.57 -14.30
N VAL A 194 16.45 15.84 -14.53
CA VAL A 194 16.93 16.32 -15.83
C VAL A 194 18.27 15.68 -16.17
N GLN A 195 19.19 15.60 -15.21
CA GLN A 195 20.47 14.94 -15.42
C GLN A 195 20.28 13.46 -15.77
N GLU A 196 19.39 12.76 -15.07
CA GLU A 196 19.04 11.36 -15.35
C GLU A 196 18.39 11.20 -16.73
N ALA A 197 17.48 12.09 -17.10
CA ALA A 197 16.83 12.11 -18.40
C ALA A 197 17.86 12.24 -19.55
N VAL A 198 18.84 13.14 -19.39
CA VAL A 198 19.93 13.31 -20.37
C VAL A 198 20.82 12.06 -20.43
N LEU A 199 21.19 11.49 -19.28
CA LEU A 199 22.04 10.30 -19.22
C LEU A 199 21.37 9.06 -19.83
N GLN A 200 20.05 8.94 -19.66
CA GLN A 200 19.24 7.84 -20.18
C GLN A 200 18.72 8.11 -21.60
N GLY A 201 18.97 9.30 -22.17
CA GLY A 201 18.58 9.66 -23.53
C GLY A 201 17.07 9.78 -23.71
N TRP A 202 16.37 10.38 -22.74
CA TRP A 202 14.94 10.65 -22.84
C TRP A 202 14.63 11.62 -23.99
N SER A 203 13.45 11.48 -24.58
CA SER A 203 13.04 12.35 -25.68
C SER A 203 12.52 13.68 -25.14
N GLU A 204 12.76 14.75 -25.89
CA GLU A 204 12.15 16.05 -25.59
C GLU A 204 10.76 16.13 -26.21
N ALA A 205 9.81 16.75 -25.50
CA ALA A 205 8.50 17.09 -26.05
C ALA A 205 8.66 18.07 -27.24
N GLU A 206 7.65 18.16 -28.10
CA GLU A 206 7.73 19.03 -29.28
C GLU A 206 7.46 20.49 -28.92
N ASP A 207 8.42 21.38 -29.16
CA ASP A 207 8.20 22.83 -29.03
C ASP A 207 7.39 23.37 -30.22
N VAL A 208 6.15 23.78 -29.94
CA VAL A 208 5.25 24.44 -30.87
C VAL A 208 5.05 25.88 -30.43
N ALA A 209 5.83 26.79 -31.02
CA ALA A 209 5.75 28.24 -30.79
C ALA A 209 5.97 28.68 -29.33
N GLY A 210 6.89 28.02 -28.61
CA GLY A 210 7.25 28.35 -27.22
C GLY A 210 6.45 27.60 -26.17
N VAL A 211 5.68 26.59 -26.58
CA VAL A 211 4.91 25.69 -25.72
C VAL A 211 5.22 24.26 -26.15
N TYR A 212 5.56 23.40 -25.19
CA TYR A 212 5.83 22.00 -25.43
C TYR A 212 4.53 21.21 -25.49
N LEU A 213 4.22 20.65 -26.66
CA LEU A 213 3.02 19.87 -26.89
C LEU A 213 3.28 18.38 -26.65
N VAL A 214 2.36 17.73 -25.95
CA VAL A 214 2.29 16.27 -25.83
C VAL A 214 0.95 15.78 -26.38
N ASP A 215 1.02 15.15 -27.55
CA ASP A 215 -0.13 14.70 -28.35
C ASP A 215 -0.34 13.17 -28.32
N GLY A 216 0.63 12.44 -27.76
CA GLY A 216 0.62 10.98 -27.62
C GLY A 216 1.33 10.22 -28.74
N GLU A 217 1.90 10.89 -29.75
CA GLU A 217 2.58 10.21 -30.86
C GLU A 217 3.97 9.69 -30.46
N ARG A 218 4.63 10.36 -29.51
CA ARG A 218 5.99 10.00 -29.04
C ARG A 218 5.92 9.06 -27.84
N PRO A 219 6.34 7.78 -27.95
CA PRO A 219 6.35 6.85 -26.82
C PRO A 219 7.52 7.10 -25.87
N GLY A 220 7.36 6.66 -24.63
CA GLY A 220 8.45 6.63 -23.64
C GLY A 220 8.51 7.87 -22.74
N PRO A 221 9.56 8.00 -21.91
CA PRO A 221 9.68 9.13 -21.01
C PRO A 221 10.04 10.40 -21.78
N LEU A 222 9.33 11.49 -21.47
CA LEU A 222 9.46 12.79 -22.07
C LEU A 222 9.97 13.82 -21.07
N LEU A 223 10.88 14.67 -21.54
CA LEU A 223 11.31 15.88 -20.84
C LEU A 223 10.73 17.10 -21.57
N ALA A 224 10.17 18.05 -20.83
CA ALA A 224 9.73 19.33 -21.34
C ALA A 224 10.34 20.47 -20.51
N PRO A 225 11.30 21.23 -21.07
CA PRO A 225 12.03 22.25 -20.32
C PRO A 225 11.28 23.57 -20.13
N GLY A 226 10.11 23.74 -20.76
CA GLY A 226 9.25 24.91 -20.61
C GLY A 226 7.78 24.53 -20.46
N LYS A 227 6.89 25.51 -20.62
CA LYS A 227 5.43 25.34 -20.46
C LYS A 227 4.89 24.21 -21.33
N VAL A 228 4.02 23.39 -20.77
CA VAL A 228 3.49 22.18 -21.42
C VAL A 228 1.99 22.26 -21.59
N GLU A 229 1.52 21.85 -22.78
CA GLU A 229 0.12 21.54 -23.03
C GLU A 229 -0.01 20.06 -23.38
N ILE A 230 -0.86 19.35 -22.63
CA ILE A 230 -1.21 17.95 -22.89
C ILE A 230 -2.55 17.93 -23.61
N ASP A 231 -2.52 17.52 -24.88
CA ASP A 231 -3.67 17.47 -25.79
C ASP A 231 -3.63 16.13 -26.55
N LEU A 232 -3.92 15.04 -25.85
CA LEU A 232 -3.68 13.70 -26.40
C LEU A 232 -4.77 13.30 -27.37
N GLN A 233 -4.39 13.15 -28.64
CA GLN A 233 -5.27 12.64 -29.70
C GLN A 233 -5.25 11.12 -29.77
N THR A 234 -4.18 10.49 -29.27
CA THR A 234 -4.02 9.03 -29.20
C THR A 234 -3.63 8.57 -27.79
N PRO A 235 -3.99 7.34 -27.38
CA PRO A 235 -3.66 6.84 -26.04
C PRO A 235 -2.17 6.87 -25.80
N TRP A 236 -1.74 7.47 -24.69
CA TRP A 236 -0.34 7.61 -24.34
C TRP A 236 -0.02 6.91 -23.02
N GLU A 237 1.06 6.14 -23.02
CA GLU A 237 1.61 5.48 -21.83
C GLU A 237 3.05 5.97 -21.63
N GLY A 238 3.30 6.69 -20.53
CA GLY A 238 4.62 7.26 -20.32
C GLY A 238 4.75 8.11 -19.06
N LEU A 239 5.98 8.58 -18.87
CA LEU A 239 6.38 9.52 -17.84
C LEU A 239 6.69 10.87 -18.50
N LEU A 240 6.09 11.94 -18.03
CA LEU A 240 6.41 13.31 -18.43
C LEU A 240 7.04 14.04 -17.25
N VAL A 241 8.25 14.57 -17.45
CA VAL A 241 8.88 15.52 -16.55
C VAL A 241 8.83 16.92 -17.18
N ALA A 242 8.07 17.82 -16.56
CA ALA A 242 7.93 19.20 -16.98
C ALA A 242 8.63 20.13 -16.00
N LEU A 243 9.45 21.05 -16.51
CA LEU A 243 10.21 22.01 -15.69
C LEU A 243 9.48 23.34 -15.46
N ASP A 244 8.27 23.47 -15.99
CA ASP A 244 7.43 24.67 -15.92
C ASP A 244 5.95 24.24 -15.81
N GLU A 245 5.03 25.20 -15.92
CA GLU A 245 3.58 25.02 -15.83
C GLU A 245 3.06 23.97 -16.83
N VAL A 246 2.08 23.16 -16.39
CA VAL A 246 1.44 22.14 -17.23
C VAL A 246 -0.06 22.33 -17.27
N LYS A 247 -0.63 22.30 -18.48
CA LYS A 247 -2.08 22.35 -18.70
C LYS A 247 -2.56 21.06 -19.35
N LEU A 248 -3.49 20.38 -18.70
CA LEU A 248 -4.18 19.23 -19.29
C LEU A 248 -5.46 19.72 -19.96
N LEU A 249 -5.51 19.62 -21.30
CA LEU A 249 -6.61 20.11 -22.12
C LEU A 249 -7.53 18.97 -22.55
N THR A 250 -6.98 17.98 -23.26
CA THR A 250 -7.70 16.77 -23.69
C THR A 250 -6.86 15.52 -23.48
N TRP A 251 -7.54 14.37 -23.41
CA TRP A 251 -6.90 13.08 -23.29
C TRP A 251 -7.60 12.02 -24.14
N ALA A 252 -6.82 11.05 -24.59
CA ALA A 252 -7.33 9.88 -25.25
C ALA A 252 -7.67 8.78 -24.23
N PRO A 253 -8.79 8.05 -24.40
CA PRO A 253 -9.14 6.90 -23.56
C PRO A 253 -8.05 5.82 -23.55
N GLY A 254 -7.81 5.23 -22.39
CA GLY A 254 -6.78 4.22 -22.15
C GLY A 254 -5.40 4.79 -21.78
N SER A 255 -5.24 6.11 -21.71
CA SER A 255 -3.95 6.74 -21.39
C SER A 255 -3.50 6.44 -19.94
N GLN A 256 -2.21 6.17 -19.77
CA GLN A 256 -1.59 5.82 -18.50
C GLN A 256 -0.36 6.70 -18.27
N ILE A 257 -0.56 7.75 -17.50
CA ILE A 257 0.39 8.86 -17.45
C ILE A 257 0.90 9.06 -16.05
N VAL A 258 2.22 9.21 -15.93
CA VAL A 258 2.85 9.82 -14.77
C VAL A 258 3.34 11.20 -15.18
N LEU A 259 2.83 12.23 -14.53
CA LEU A 259 3.23 13.63 -14.72
C LEU A 259 3.97 14.12 -13.49
N LEU A 260 5.22 14.58 -13.66
CA LEU A 260 6.01 15.27 -12.65
C LEU A 260 6.26 16.71 -13.12
N ALA A 261 5.68 17.69 -12.44
CA ALA A 261 5.80 19.11 -12.80
C ALA A 261 6.54 19.91 -11.70
N ALA A 262 7.54 20.68 -12.12
CA ALA A 262 8.29 21.56 -11.22
C ALA A 262 7.47 22.77 -10.77
N GLU A 263 6.46 23.17 -11.55
CA GLU A 263 5.56 24.28 -11.27
C GLU A 263 4.10 23.78 -11.17
N GLU A 264 3.14 24.68 -11.33
CA GLU A 264 1.71 24.36 -11.22
C GLU A 264 1.19 23.45 -12.34
N VAL A 265 0.17 22.65 -11.98
CA VAL A 265 -0.59 21.83 -12.94
C VAL A 265 -2.05 22.27 -12.92
N GLU A 266 -2.57 22.64 -14.08
CA GLU A 266 -3.98 22.94 -14.28
C GLU A 266 -4.68 21.76 -14.96
N LEU A 267 -5.64 21.17 -14.24
CA LEU A 267 -6.56 20.16 -14.75
C LEU A 267 -7.76 20.86 -15.40
N ASN A 268 -7.54 21.44 -16.59
CA ASN A 268 -8.52 22.22 -17.36
C ASN A 268 -9.22 21.41 -18.44
N ALA A 269 -9.60 20.19 -18.07
CA ALA A 269 -10.28 19.24 -18.91
C ALA A 269 -11.49 19.77 -19.70
N VAL A 270 -11.51 19.52 -21.02
CA VAL A 270 -12.73 19.51 -21.83
C VAL A 270 -13.18 18.04 -21.97
N GLY A 271 -13.67 17.45 -20.88
CA GLY A 271 -14.10 16.05 -20.85
C GLY A 271 -14.46 15.60 -19.44
N GLU A 272 -15.60 14.91 -19.29
CA GLU A 272 -16.12 14.54 -17.96
C GLU A 272 -15.37 13.37 -17.32
N VAL A 273 -14.65 12.54 -18.11
CA VAL A 273 -14.07 11.27 -17.62
C VAL A 273 -12.70 10.95 -18.22
N TRP A 274 -11.67 10.85 -17.37
CA TRP A 274 -10.40 10.19 -17.65
C TRP A 274 -10.58 8.68 -17.60
N GLN A 275 -10.51 8.04 -18.77
CA GLN A 275 -10.53 6.59 -18.88
C GLN A 275 -9.07 6.12 -18.96
N GLY A 276 -8.53 5.55 -17.90
CA GLY A 276 -7.11 5.20 -17.79
C GLY A 276 -6.57 5.48 -16.39
N SER A 277 -5.26 5.68 -16.24
CA SER A 277 -4.65 6.00 -14.95
C SER A 277 -3.83 7.29 -15.06
N LEU A 278 -4.07 8.25 -14.17
CA LEU A 278 -3.35 9.52 -14.12
C LEU A 278 -2.70 9.73 -12.76
N PHE A 279 -1.36 9.74 -12.74
CA PHE A 279 -0.60 10.18 -11.58
C PHE A 279 -0.05 11.58 -11.84
N VAL A 280 -0.29 12.51 -10.91
CA VAL A 280 0.25 13.87 -11.01
C VAL A 280 0.99 14.22 -9.73
N TYR A 281 2.24 14.63 -9.88
CA TYR A 281 2.99 15.35 -8.88
C TYR A 281 3.26 16.78 -9.36
N SER A 282 2.95 17.77 -8.53
CA SER A 282 3.40 19.15 -8.69
C SER A 282 4.24 19.58 -7.49
N ALA A 283 5.36 20.25 -7.73
CA ALA A 283 6.16 20.84 -6.66
C ALA A 283 5.50 22.09 -6.03
N VAL A 284 4.43 22.63 -6.63
CA VAL A 284 3.77 23.86 -6.20
C VAL A 284 2.30 23.61 -5.89
N GLN A 285 1.48 23.42 -6.93
CA GLN A 285 0.04 23.28 -6.78
C GLN A 285 -0.60 22.50 -7.94
N ILE A 286 -1.70 21.80 -7.62
CA ILE A 286 -2.62 21.25 -8.63
C ILE A 286 -3.96 21.95 -8.47
N THR A 287 -4.45 22.52 -9.57
CA THR A 287 -5.74 23.20 -9.62
C THR A 287 -6.69 22.43 -10.52
N CYS A 288 -7.89 22.12 -10.02
CA CYS A 288 -8.99 21.58 -10.81
C CYS A 288 -10.19 22.52 -10.69
N ARG A 289 -10.59 23.13 -11.83
CA ARG A 289 -11.74 24.04 -11.93
C ARG A 289 -12.66 23.62 -13.08
N ALA A 290 -12.91 22.32 -13.19
CA ALA A 290 -13.74 21.76 -14.25
C ALA A 290 -15.19 22.25 -14.10
N SER A 291 -15.72 22.93 -15.12
CA SER A 291 -17.11 23.43 -15.11
C SER A 291 -18.16 22.33 -15.25
N ALA A 292 -17.78 21.14 -15.74
CA ALA A 292 -18.68 20.01 -16.02
C ALA A 292 -18.49 18.82 -15.07
N GLY A 293 -17.67 18.98 -14.02
CA GLY A 293 -17.22 17.85 -13.19
C GLY A 293 -16.13 17.04 -13.92
N LEU A 294 -15.03 16.73 -13.22
CA LEU A 294 -13.96 15.87 -13.73
C LEU A 294 -13.97 14.55 -12.97
N ARG A 295 -14.04 13.42 -13.67
CA ARG A 295 -13.81 12.09 -13.09
C ARG A 295 -12.48 11.52 -13.56
N LEU A 296 -11.65 11.04 -12.65
CA LEU A 296 -10.40 10.36 -13.01
C LEU A 296 -10.04 9.20 -12.10
N ASP A 297 -9.32 8.23 -12.63
CA ASP A 297 -8.70 7.17 -11.84
C ASP A 297 -7.20 7.46 -11.73
N GLY A 298 -6.66 7.54 -10.51
CA GLY A 298 -5.32 8.06 -10.33
C GLY A 298 -4.96 8.53 -8.93
N CYS A 299 -3.97 9.41 -8.87
CA CYS A 299 -3.47 9.99 -7.62
C CYS A 299 -2.88 11.38 -7.87
N LEU A 300 -3.18 12.33 -6.96
CA LEU A 300 -2.71 13.72 -7.03
C LEU A 300 -1.86 14.06 -5.80
N LEU A 301 -0.63 14.49 -6.03
CA LEU A 301 0.36 14.87 -5.02
C LEU A 301 0.82 16.30 -5.27
N ALA A 302 0.59 17.21 -4.33
CA ALA A 302 1.19 18.55 -4.39
C ALA A 302 1.18 19.21 -3.03
N PRO A 303 2.07 20.18 -2.73
CA PRO A 303 1.94 20.99 -1.52
C PRO A 303 0.56 21.61 -1.39
N GLN A 304 -0.02 22.10 -2.50
CA GLN A 304 -1.37 22.66 -2.52
C GLN A 304 -2.26 21.98 -3.55
N LEU A 305 -3.45 21.55 -3.11
CA LEU A 305 -4.51 21.06 -3.98
C LEU A 305 -5.71 22.01 -3.88
N ASP A 306 -6.08 22.68 -4.99
CA ASP A 306 -7.30 23.49 -5.10
C ASP A 306 -8.27 22.77 -6.05
N LEU A 307 -9.13 21.92 -5.47
CA LEU A 307 -9.95 20.97 -6.20
C LEU A 307 -11.43 21.33 -6.10
N ARG A 308 -12.03 21.51 -7.27
CA ARG A 308 -13.45 21.77 -7.42
C ARG A 308 -14.08 20.80 -8.41
N ASP A 309 -15.24 20.27 -8.05
CA ASP A 309 -16.08 19.41 -8.89
C ASP A 309 -15.28 18.21 -9.44
N LEU A 310 -14.61 17.45 -8.57
CA LEU A 310 -13.71 16.34 -8.92
C LEU A 310 -14.17 15.01 -8.29
N GLU A 311 -14.31 13.96 -9.09
CA GLU A 311 -14.39 12.56 -8.66
C GLU A 311 -13.05 11.86 -8.95
N ILE A 312 -12.37 11.35 -7.93
CA ILE A 312 -11.11 10.61 -8.09
C ILE A 312 -11.20 9.23 -7.45
N SER A 313 -10.88 8.18 -8.20
CA SER A 313 -10.68 6.83 -7.64
C SER A 313 -9.20 6.47 -7.65
N TYR A 314 -8.69 5.94 -6.55
CA TYR A 314 -7.29 5.54 -6.48
C TYR A 314 -6.96 4.46 -7.52
N CYS A 315 -5.94 4.74 -8.35
CA CYS A 315 -5.38 3.78 -9.30
C CYS A 315 -3.87 4.00 -9.46
N ASP A 316 -3.08 2.96 -9.25
CA ASP A 316 -1.61 2.98 -9.34
C ASP A 316 -1.07 2.36 -10.63
N GLU A 317 -1.93 2.07 -11.61
CA GLU A 317 -1.52 1.36 -12.84
C GLU A 317 -0.42 2.10 -13.61
N ALA A 318 -0.57 3.41 -13.85
CA ALA A 318 0.45 4.22 -14.53
C ALA A 318 1.79 4.23 -13.77
N VAL A 319 1.73 4.32 -12.44
CA VAL A 319 2.89 4.34 -11.55
C VAL A 319 3.64 3.01 -11.60
N LEU A 320 2.91 1.89 -11.55
CA LEU A 320 3.50 0.55 -11.57
C LEU A 320 4.21 0.25 -12.89
N LYS A 321 3.75 0.82 -14.01
CA LYS A 321 4.41 0.68 -15.32
C LYS A 321 5.68 1.52 -15.46
N GLN A 322 5.74 2.66 -14.79
CA GLN A 322 6.91 3.57 -14.81
C GLN A 322 7.78 3.46 -13.54
N LEU A 323 7.56 2.42 -12.72
CA LEU A 323 8.08 2.33 -11.35
C LEU A 323 9.61 2.50 -11.26
N ASP A 324 10.37 2.03 -12.25
CA ASP A 324 11.83 2.10 -12.23
C ASP A 324 12.38 3.49 -12.62
N LEU A 325 11.56 4.35 -13.25
CA LEU A 325 11.94 5.70 -13.70
C LEU A 325 11.56 6.80 -12.69
N LEU A 326 10.76 6.48 -11.67
CA LEU A 326 10.31 7.48 -10.71
C LEU A 326 11.44 7.93 -9.76
N PRO A 327 11.44 9.18 -9.29
CA PRO A 327 12.33 9.59 -8.20
C PRO A 327 12.06 8.77 -6.93
N ALA A 328 13.12 8.47 -6.17
CA ALA A 328 13.02 7.64 -4.97
C ALA A 328 12.18 8.30 -3.87
N GLU A 329 12.14 9.62 -3.85
CA GLU A 329 11.39 10.48 -2.94
C GLU A 329 9.89 10.19 -3.03
N LEU A 330 9.36 10.00 -4.24
CA LEU A 330 7.94 9.65 -4.45
C LEU A 330 7.62 8.23 -3.97
N LEU A 331 8.56 7.29 -4.05
CA LEU A 331 8.34 5.93 -3.57
C LEU A 331 8.45 5.78 -2.05
N GLN A 332 8.87 6.84 -1.35
CA GLN A 332 8.85 6.90 0.12
C GLN A 332 7.51 7.42 0.66
N VAL A 333 6.50 7.57 -0.20
CA VAL A 333 5.19 8.06 0.19
C VAL A 333 4.32 6.91 0.66
N ALA A 334 4.67 6.39 1.84
CA ALA A 334 3.91 5.34 2.50
C ALA A 334 3.68 4.07 1.65
N PRO A 335 4.68 3.50 0.96
CA PRO A 335 4.46 2.28 0.20
C PRO A 335 3.98 1.15 1.14
N THR A 336 3.07 0.32 0.63
CA THR A 336 2.56 -0.86 1.35
C THR A 336 2.34 -2.02 0.38
N PHE A 337 1.84 -3.15 0.89
CA PHE A 337 1.41 -4.28 0.10
C PHE A 337 -0.06 -4.62 0.33
N ASP A 338 -0.75 -5.00 -0.74
CA ASP A 338 -1.94 -5.83 -0.65
C ASP A 338 -1.50 -7.29 -0.56
N LEU A 339 -1.93 -8.01 0.49
CA LEU A 339 -1.54 -9.39 0.73
C LEU A 339 -2.60 -10.37 0.24
N GLN A 340 -2.14 -11.40 -0.47
CA GLN A 340 -2.91 -12.59 -0.79
C GLN A 340 -2.23 -13.81 -0.16
N TRP A 341 -2.89 -14.39 0.83
CA TRP A 341 -2.42 -15.59 1.51
C TRP A 341 -2.65 -16.82 0.63
N LEU A 342 -1.62 -17.65 0.47
CA LEU A 342 -1.65 -18.82 -0.42
C LEU A 342 -2.10 -20.12 0.28
N GLU A 343 -2.32 -20.07 1.59
CA GLU A 343 -2.82 -21.22 2.35
C GLU A 343 -4.26 -21.55 2.00
N LEU A 344 -4.53 -22.84 1.79
CA LEU A 344 -5.87 -23.36 1.46
C LEU A 344 -6.73 -23.62 2.71
N THR A 345 -6.12 -23.71 3.89
CA THR A 345 -6.85 -23.94 5.14
C THR A 345 -7.33 -22.62 5.73
N PRO A 346 -8.62 -22.52 6.13
CA PRO A 346 -9.16 -21.30 6.70
C PRO A 346 -8.42 -20.91 7.97
N ARG A 347 -8.10 -19.62 8.04
CA ARG A 347 -7.46 -18.98 9.18
C ARG A 347 -8.54 -18.57 10.17
N ARG A 348 -8.81 -19.47 11.12
CA ARG A 348 -9.85 -19.34 12.15
C ARG A 348 -11.28 -19.25 11.62
#